data_AF-A0A5N8ABX7-F1
#
_entry.id   AF-A0A5N8ABX7-F1
#
_cell.length_a   1.000
_cell.length_b   1.000
_cell.length_c   1.000
_cell.angle_alpha   90.00
_cell.angle_beta   90.00
_cell.angle_gamma   90.00
#
_symmetry.space_group_name_H-M   'P 1'
#
loop_
_entity.id
_entity.type
_entity.pdbx_description
1 polymer ?
#
loop_
_entity_poly.entity_id
_entity_poly.type
_entity_poly.pdbx_seq_one_letter_code
_entity_poly.pdbx_strand_id
1 'polypeptide(L)'
;MNKTVMVATRQQLLSLDAIEGLADSLNELPIGRREVLNWLADVLHNWIEDGGTVLTEEGKELIIYSGIVDDAHGEDGSGSWISVQRRRKEHSPPQRRPRQSMLLRLQLYDAAFRIAHGRSIFRDTHGASCTAAALMT
;
A
#
# COMPACT_ATOMS: atom_id res chain seq x y z
N MET A 1 17.61 2.07 16.67
CA MET A 1 16.29 1.38 16.68
C MET A 1 16.07 0.86 15.27
N ASN A 2 15.89 -0.45 15.09
CA ASN A 2 15.62 -1.00 13.76
C ASN A 2 14.25 -0.51 13.31
N LYS A 3 14.21 0.24 12.20
CA LYS A 3 13.00 0.81 11.63
C LYS A 3 12.28 -0.28 10.84
N THR A 4 11.30 -0.94 11.45
CA THR A 4 10.59 -2.06 10.80
C THR A 4 9.14 -1.68 10.50
N VAL A 5 8.69 -1.90 9.27
CA VAL A 5 7.26 -1.89 8.93
C VAL A 5 6.81 -3.30 8.54
N MET A 6 5.65 -3.71 9.03
CA MET A 6 5.00 -4.94 8.60
C MET A 6 3.82 -4.57 7.70
N VAL A 7 3.77 -5.15 6.51
CA VAL A 7 2.65 -4.95 5.58
C VAL A 7 1.42 -5.72 6.07
N ALA A 8 0.24 -5.31 5.60
CA ALA A 8 -1.01 -6.00 5.87
C ALA A 8 -0.96 -7.46 5.37
N THR A 9 -1.82 -8.30 5.95
CA THR A 9 -1.87 -9.73 5.62
C THR A 9 -2.21 -9.94 4.15
N ARG A 10 -1.84 -11.09 3.59
CA ARG A 10 -2.22 -11.44 2.22
C ARG A 10 -3.73 -11.40 2.04
N GLN A 11 -4.48 -11.88 3.04
CA GLN A 11 -5.94 -11.84 3.02
C GLN A 11 -6.48 -10.41 3.01
N GLN A 12 -5.89 -9.51 3.80
CA GLN A 12 -6.25 -8.10 3.82
C GLN A 12 -5.90 -7.43 2.49
N LEU A 13 -4.69 -7.61 1.97
CA LEU A 13 -4.26 -6.97 0.71
C LEU A 13 -5.06 -7.45 -0.50
N LEU A 14 -5.51 -8.71 -0.53
CA LEU A 14 -6.34 -9.26 -1.60
C LEU A 14 -7.85 -9.08 -1.36
N SER A 15 -8.24 -8.20 -0.42
CA SER A 15 -9.64 -7.83 -0.18
C SER A 15 -10.12 -6.72 -1.13
N LEU A 16 -11.44 -6.46 -1.11
CA LEU A 16 -12.01 -5.30 -1.77
C LEU A 16 -11.63 -4.01 -1.02
N ASP A 17 -11.64 -4.04 0.32
CA ASP A 17 -11.30 -2.90 1.17
C ASP A 17 -9.89 -2.38 0.93
N ALA A 18 -8.91 -3.27 0.68
CA ALA A 18 -7.54 -2.84 0.38
C ALA A 18 -7.43 -2.11 -0.96
N ILE A 19 -8.20 -2.53 -1.97
CA ILE A 19 -8.12 -1.88 -3.28
C ILE A 19 -8.94 -0.57 -3.32
N GLU A 20 -10.00 -0.47 -2.53
CA GLU A 20 -10.74 0.77 -2.30
C GLU A 20 -9.90 1.76 -1.48
N GLY A 21 -9.31 1.29 -0.37
CA GLY A 21 -8.42 2.11 0.46
C GLY A 21 -7.15 2.52 -0.27
N LEU A 22 -6.64 1.72 -1.21
CA LEU A 22 -5.61 2.15 -2.15
C LEU A 22 -6.11 3.28 -3.06
N ALA A 23 -7.29 3.15 -3.66
CA ALA A 23 -7.84 4.19 -4.53
C ALA A 23 -8.01 5.53 -3.78
N ASP A 24 -8.48 5.49 -2.53
CA ASP A 24 -8.53 6.66 -1.65
C ASP A 24 -7.13 7.24 -1.41
N SER A 25 -6.20 6.39 -0.99
CA SER A 25 -4.84 6.81 -0.64
C SER A 25 -4.11 7.42 -1.84
N LEU A 26 -4.30 6.87 -3.04
CA LEU A 26 -3.73 7.42 -4.27
C LEU A 26 -4.34 8.76 -4.67
N ASN A 27 -5.61 9.02 -4.35
CA ASN A 27 -6.27 10.30 -4.62
C ASN A 27 -5.89 11.39 -3.61
N GLU A 28 -5.40 11.00 -2.43
CA GLU A 28 -4.87 11.94 -1.43
C GLU A 28 -3.47 12.47 -1.81
N LEU A 29 -2.73 11.76 -2.67
CA LEU A 29 -1.41 12.19 -3.13
C LEU A 29 -1.53 13.33 -4.17
N PRO A 30 -1.00 14.55 -3.90
CA PRO A 30 -1.12 15.72 -4.78
C PRO A 30 -0.10 15.69 -5.94
N ILE A 31 0.12 14.51 -6.52
CA ILE A 31 1.09 14.26 -7.58
C ILE A 31 0.43 13.54 -8.76
N GLY A 32 1.03 13.69 -9.94
CA GLY A 32 0.59 13.05 -11.17
C GLY A 32 0.79 11.52 -11.15
N ARG A 33 0.07 10.80 -12.02
CA ARG A 33 0.12 9.32 -12.07
C ARG A 33 1.52 8.74 -12.30
N ARG A 34 2.38 9.44 -13.06
CA ARG A 34 3.75 8.99 -13.36
C ARG A 34 4.66 9.23 -12.16
N GLU A 35 4.44 10.36 -11.48
CA GLU A 35 5.17 10.73 -10.27
C GLU A 35 4.87 9.80 -9.10
N VAL A 36 3.69 9.17 -9.06
CA VAL A 36 3.38 8.14 -8.04
C VAL A 36 4.36 6.97 -8.08
N LEU A 37 4.87 6.56 -9.25
CA LEU A 37 5.87 5.49 -9.34
C LEU A 37 7.22 5.94 -8.78
N ASN A 38 7.64 7.17 -9.10
CA ASN A 38 8.86 7.76 -8.54
C ASN A 38 8.73 7.91 -7.01
N TRP A 39 7.61 8.45 -6.53
CA TRP A 39 7.31 8.56 -5.10
C TRP A 39 7.36 7.19 -4.41
N LEU A 40 6.79 6.16 -5.02
CA LEU A 40 6.82 4.81 -4.48
C LEU A 40 8.26 4.28 -4.34
N ALA A 41 9.07 4.46 -5.39
CA ALA A 41 10.47 4.08 -5.38
C ALA A 41 11.26 4.87 -4.32
N ASP A 42 11.11 6.19 -4.29
CA ASP A 42 11.79 7.09 -3.36
C ASP A 42 11.49 6.72 -1.91
N VAL A 43 10.22 6.51 -1.56
CA VAL A 43 9.82 6.14 -0.19
C VAL A 43 10.45 4.82 0.24
N LEU A 44 10.42 3.81 -0.63
CA LEU A 44 10.94 2.48 -0.32
C LEU A 44 12.47 2.47 -0.25
N HIS A 45 13.16 3.08 -1.21
CA HIS A 45 14.62 3.10 -1.23
C HIS A 45 15.20 3.94 -0.09
N ASN A 46 14.66 5.12 0.17
CA ASN A 46 15.11 5.95 1.30
C ASN A 46 14.91 5.21 2.64
N TRP A 47 13.82 4.46 2.80
CA TRP A 47 13.61 3.65 4.01
C TRP A 47 14.70 2.59 4.22
N ILE A 48 15.11 1.92 3.15
CA ILE A 48 16.12 0.86 3.19
C ILE A 48 17.52 1.44 3.39
N GLU A 49 17.84 2.54 2.71
CA GLU A 49 19.10 3.29 2.91
C GLU A 49 19.26 3.79 4.35
N ASP A 50 18.15 4.15 4.99
CA ASP A 50 18.08 4.51 6.41
C ASP A 50 18.21 3.30 7.38
N GLY A 51 18.45 2.09 6.86
CA GLY A 51 18.53 0.86 7.64
C GLY A 51 17.18 0.29 8.07
N GLY A 52 16.11 0.67 7.37
CA GLY A 52 14.78 0.13 7.59
C GLY A 52 14.56 -1.24 6.95
N THR A 53 13.54 -1.95 7.42
CA THR A 53 13.16 -3.26 6.92
C THR A 53 11.66 -3.31 6.68
N VAL A 54 11.24 -3.97 5.59
CA VAL A 54 9.83 -4.24 5.28
C VAL A 54 9.60 -5.73 5.48
N LEU A 55 8.63 -6.09 6.31
CA LEU A 55 8.27 -7.48 6.60
C LEU A 55 6.91 -7.82 6.01
N THR A 56 6.81 -9.05 5.50
CA THR A 56 5.55 -9.72 5.16
C THR A 56 4.82 -10.19 6.42
N GLU A 57 3.58 -10.68 6.27
CA GLU A 57 2.78 -11.24 7.36
C GLU A 57 3.45 -12.43 8.08
N GLU A 58 4.32 -13.16 7.38
CA GLU A 58 5.06 -14.30 7.92
C GLU A 58 6.34 -13.87 8.66
N GLY A 59 6.58 -12.56 8.81
CA GLY A 59 7.82 -12.01 9.35
C GLY A 59 9.03 -12.15 8.41
N LYS A 60 8.82 -12.57 7.15
CA LYS A 60 9.88 -12.62 6.15
C LYS A 60 10.14 -11.24 5.59
N GLU A 61 11.41 -10.92 5.39
CA GLU A 61 11.83 -9.68 4.76
C GLU A 61 11.38 -9.61 3.30
N LEU A 62 10.72 -8.52 2.93
CA LEU A 62 10.44 -8.14 1.56
C LEU A 62 11.65 -7.39 1.03
N ILE A 63 12.50 -8.09 0.26
CA ILE A 63 13.75 -7.53 -0.27
C ILE A 63 13.43 -6.43 -1.29
N ILE A 64 13.70 -5.18 -0.94
CA ILE A 64 13.54 -4.02 -1.83
C ILE A 64 14.84 -3.83 -2.63
N TYR A 65 14.84 -4.22 -3.91
CA TYR A 65 15.93 -3.98 -4.86
C TYR A 65 15.51 -2.96 -5.91
N SER A 66 16.47 -2.40 -6.66
CA SER A 66 16.25 -1.26 -7.59
C SER A 66 15.18 -1.48 -8.67
N GLY A 67 14.91 -2.74 -9.05
CA GLY A 67 13.91 -3.08 -10.07
C GLY A 67 12.54 -3.50 -9.52
N ILE A 68 12.34 -3.52 -8.20
CA ILE A 68 11.13 -4.14 -7.62
C ILE A 68 9.83 -3.43 -7.99
N VAL A 69 9.89 -2.10 -8.15
CA VAL A 69 8.73 -1.29 -8.57
C VAL A 69 8.36 -1.61 -10.01
N ASP A 70 9.35 -1.73 -10.89
CA ASP A 70 9.15 -2.11 -12.29
C ASP A 70 8.61 -3.54 -12.39
N ASP A 71 9.19 -4.50 -11.67
CA ASP A 71 8.71 -5.88 -11.64
C ASP A 71 7.28 -6.00 -11.11
N ALA A 72 6.91 -5.18 -10.13
CA ALA A 72 5.55 -5.11 -9.62
C ALA A 72 4.56 -4.48 -10.61
N HIS A 73 5.01 -3.55 -11.47
CA HIS A 73 4.19 -2.86 -12.45
C HIS A 73 4.22 -3.50 -13.86
N GLY A 74 5.18 -4.37 -14.12
CA GLY A 74 5.45 -4.95 -15.44
C GLY A 74 5.73 -3.85 -16.47
N GLU A 75 5.19 -4.00 -17.68
CA GLU A 75 5.33 -3.02 -18.76
C GLU A 75 4.51 -1.72 -18.54
N ASP A 76 3.85 -1.54 -17.39
CA ASP A 76 3.04 -0.34 -17.09
C ASP A 76 3.87 0.85 -16.54
N GLY A 77 4.95 1.20 -17.23
CA GLY A 77 5.72 2.44 -16.96
C GLY A 77 4.91 3.72 -17.26
N SER A 78 3.72 3.59 -17.84
CA SER A 78 2.82 4.70 -18.15
C SER A 78 1.99 5.18 -16.94
N GLY A 79 1.92 4.38 -15.87
CA GLY A 79 1.05 4.62 -14.72
C GLY A 79 -0.43 4.49 -15.06
N SER A 80 -0.79 3.72 -16.10
CA SER A 80 -2.19 3.54 -16.52
C SER A 80 -3.00 2.82 -15.45
N TRP A 81 -2.40 1.85 -14.77
CA TRP A 81 -3.03 1.16 -13.65
C TRP A 81 -3.34 2.11 -12.49
N ILE A 82 -2.47 3.08 -12.21
CA ILE A 82 -2.68 4.12 -11.18
C ILE A 82 -3.89 4.99 -11.56
N SER A 83 -3.98 5.41 -12.83
CA SER A 83 -5.18 6.11 -13.33
C SER A 83 -6.45 5.27 -13.21
N VAL A 84 -6.37 3.96 -13.42
CA VAL A 84 -7.51 3.06 -13.20
C VAL A 84 -7.90 3.05 -11.72
N GLN A 85 -6.95 2.90 -10.79
CA GLN A 85 -7.26 2.88 -9.36
C GLN A 85 -7.88 4.21 -8.88
N ARG A 86 -7.32 5.36 -9.27
CA ARG A 86 -7.87 6.68 -8.90
C ARG A 86 -9.33 6.84 -9.34
N ARG A 87 -9.66 6.41 -10.56
CA ARG A 87 -11.03 6.46 -11.12
C ARG A 87 -12.02 5.49 -10.45
N ARG A 88 -11.55 4.45 -9.74
CA ARG A 88 -12.44 3.49 -9.08
C ARG A 88 -13.32 4.15 -8.02
N LYS A 89 -12.80 5.18 -7.35
CA LYS A 89 -13.55 5.94 -6.34
C LYS A 89 -14.80 6.57 -6.91
N GLU A 90 -14.72 7.13 -8.12
CA GLU A 90 -15.78 7.97 -8.69
C GLU A 90 -16.70 7.21 -9.65
N HIS A 91 -16.18 6.22 -10.36
CA HIS A 91 -16.88 5.68 -11.54
C HIS A 91 -17.02 4.16 -11.57
N SER A 92 -16.25 3.41 -10.78
CA SER A 92 -16.21 1.95 -10.90
C SER A 92 -15.70 1.30 -9.62
N PRO A 93 -16.56 1.16 -8.59
CA PRO A 93 -16.18 0.41 -7.40
C PRO A 93 -15.75 -1.02 -7.80
N PRO A 94 -14.72 -1.56 -7.16
CA PRO A 94 -14.19 -2.88 -7.50
C PRO A 94 -15.22 -3.96 -7.20
N GLN A 95 -15.72 -4.62 -8.24
CA GLN A 95 -16.65 -5.75 -8.08
C GLN A 95 -15.93 -7.10 -7.92
N ARG A 96 -14.60 -7.11 -8.08
CA ARG A 96 -13.78 -8.33 -8.03
C ARG A 96 -12.56 -8.10 -7.17
N ARG A 97 -12.24 -9.12 -6.36
CA ARG A 97 -11.03 -9.13 -5.54
C ARG A 97 -9.77 -9.05 -6.40
N PRO A 98 -8.70 -8.39 -5.93
CA PRO A 98 -7.40 -8.43 -6.58
C PRO A 98 -6.92 -9.86 -6.82
N ARG A 99 -6.23 -10.07 -7.94
CA ARG A 99 -5.60 -11.37 -8.25
C ARG A 99 -4.32 -11.54 -7.43
N GLN A 100 -3.88 -12.79 -7.26
CA GLN A 100 -2.61 -13.09 -6.59
C GLN A 100 -1.41 -12.37 -7.22
N SER A 101 -1.41 -12.18 -8.54
CA SER A 101 -0.36 -11.45 -9.25
C SER A 101 -0.24 -9.97 -8.84
N MET A 102 -1.24 -9.41 -8.15
CA MET A 102 -1.19 -8.05 -7.63
C MET A 102 -0.58 -7.96 -6.24
N LEU A 103 -0.32 -9.08 -5.57
CA LEU A 103 0.08 -9.09 -4.16
C LEU A 103 1.35 -8.25 -3.93
N LEU A 104 2.39 -8.46 -4.73
CA LEU A 104 3.64 -7.70 -4.61
C LEU A 104 3.37 -6.20 -4.73
N ARG A 105 2.65 -5.77 -5.78
CA ARG A 105 2.28 -4.38 -5.98
C ARG A 105 1.55 -3.78 -4.78
N LEU A 106 0.60 -4.52 -4.21
CA LEU A 106 -0.17 -4.08 -3.05
C LEU A 106 0.68 -4.03 -1.78
N GLN A 107 1.62 -4.96 -1.59
CA GLN A 107 2.60 -4.92 -0.50
C GLN A 107 3.49 -3.68 -0.58
N LEU A 108 3.97 -3.33 -1.78
CA LEU A 108 4.80 -2.13 -1.98
C LEU A 108 4.04 -0.85 -1.64
N TYR A 109 2.79 -0.70 -2.11
CA TYR A 109 1.97 0.46 -1.76
C TYR A 109 1.64 0.49 -0.27
N ASP A 110 1.28 -0.64 0.34
CA ASP A 110 1.01 -0.70 1.78
C ASP A 110 2.23 -0.30 2.61
N ALA A 111 3.41 -0.82 2.25
CA ALA A 111 4.68 -0.43 2.88
C ALA A 111 4.94 1.07 2.72
N ALA A 112 4.81 1.61 1.51
CA ALA A 112 5.06 3.02 1.25
C ALA A 112 4.10 3.95 2.01
N PHE A 113 2.80 3.62 2.07
CA PHE A 113 1.86 4.40 2.87
C PHE A 113 2.11 4.29 4.38
N ARG A 114 2.55 3.13 4.87
CA ARG A 114 2.95 2.98 6.28
C ARG A 114 4.17 3.81 6.62
N ILE A 115 5.16 3.84 5.73
CA ILE A 115 6.39 4.61 5.90
C ILE A 115 6.11 6.11 5.83
N ALA A 116 5.45 6.58 4.77
CA ALA A 116 5.29 8.01 4.50
C ALA A 116 4.13 8.65 5.28
N HIS A 117 3.08 7.89 5.59
CA HIS A 117 1.84 8.42 6.18
C HIS A 117 1.43 7.72 7.48
N GLY A 118 2.21 6.75 7.98
CA GLY A 118 1.90 6.03 9.22
C GLY A 118 0.62 5.18 9.16
N ARG A 119 0.11 4.86 7.97
CA ARG A 119 -1.15 4.12 7.80
C ARG A 119 -1.12 3.11 6.67
N SER A 120 -1.95 2.07 6.81
CA SER A 120 -2.18 1.02 5.83
C SER A 120 -3.06 1.48 4.65
N ILE A 121 -2.92 0.83 3.49
CA ILE A 121 -3.90 0.97 2.39
C ILE A 121 -5.17 0.17 2.67
N PHE A 122 -5.07 -0.91 3.45
CA PHE A 122 -6.22 -1.60 4.00
C PHE A 122 -6.78 -0.78 5.16
N ARG A 123 -7.99 -0.23 4.98
CA ARG A 123 -8.78 0.42 6.03
C ARG A 123 -9.78 -0.63 6.52
N ASP A 124 -9.73 -0.95 7.80
CA ASP A 124 -10.71 -1.86 8.39
C ASP A 124 -12.05 -1.11 8.52
N THR A 125 -12.87 -1.16 7.46
CA THR A 125 -14.16 -0.48 7.37
C THR A 125 -15.21 -1.11 8.30
N HIS A 126 -14.88 -2.19 9.01
CA HIS A 126 -15.74 -2.88 9.97
C HIS A 126 -15.25 -2.85 11.43
N GLY A 127 -14.27 -2.00 11.74
CA GLY A 127 -13.64 -1.91 13.07
C GLY A 127 -13.79 -0.56 13.79
N ALA A 128 -14.93 0.14 13.66
CA ALA A 128 -15.22 1.33 14.44
C ALA A 128 -16.40 1.10 15.40
N SER A 129 -16.19 0.26 16.43
CA SER A 129 -16.82 0.42 17.74
C SER A 129 -16.10 -0.42 18.79
N CYS A 130 -14.93 0.05 19.23
CA CYS A 130 -14.41 -0.23 20.56
C CYS A 130 -13.64 1.02 21.01
N THR A 131 -14.38 2.11 21.17
CA THR A 131 -13.90 3.26 21.93
C THR A 131 -13.62 2.76 23.35
N ALA A 132 -12.39 2.97 23.79
CA ALA A 132 -11.92 2.70 25.13
C ALA A 132 -12.88 3.30 26.18
N ALA A 133 -13.69 2.44 26.80
CA ALA A 133 -14.29 2.70 28.10
C ALA A 133 -13.33 2.15 29.18
N ALA A 134 -12.28 2.90 29.47
CA ALA A 134 -11.38 2.74 30.61
C ALA A 134 -10.68 4.09 30.77
N LEU A 135 -10.69 4.82 31.88
CA LEU A 135 -11.06 4.61 33.27
C LEU A 135 -11.46 5.99 33.82
N MET A 136 -12.63 6.12 34.41
CA MET A 136 -12.86 7.08 35.49
C MET A 136 -13.22 6.26 36.71
N THR A 137 -12.28 6.16 37.63
CA THR A 137 -12.52 5.81 39.03
C THR A 137 -11.67 6.75 39.86
#